data_AF-A0A7V5M7N3-F1
#
_entry.id   AF-A0A7V5M7N3-F1
#
_cell.length_a   1.000
_cell.length_b   1.000
_cell.length_c   1.000
_cell.angle_alpha   90.00
_cell.angle_beta   90.00
_cell.angle_gamma   90.00
#
_symmetry.space_group_name_H-M   'P 1'
#
loop_
_entity.id
_entity.type
_entity.pdbx_description
1 polymer ?
#
loop_
_entity_poly.entity_id
_entity_poly.type
_entity_poly.pdbx_seq_one_letter_code
_entity_poly.pdbx_strand_id
1 'polypeptide(L)'
;MVRSDGSGQLMVSYLVGQELRKELSSPASGNVALRERVFLTENDLRAQYEGEGVKVEQVIFEEKEEQLRVSYTIAFDTITNFLTTKALAKEDISFYPDKNGNLAFQWDIRRLKQLLKESKSGGDFSLKFTLVLPGKIMESNADQIEKNSLFWNFRADKLFPDILTATCEGKGLIFLSQLPQEGKKVKSMSFVYDPTGKADPFKPFILEAKRSKEIMEKSLQPLQRYELSQLKLVGIIWNIDNPRALIEDAAGKGYIVTRGTFIGKNGGRVADILPGEIIVIEESPDIFGEVTKREIKIKLHIGEEEREVK
;
A
#
# COMPACT_ATOMS: atom_id res chain seq x y z
N MET A 1 -0.35 19.53 -16.22
CA MET A 1 -0.01 20.84 -15.66
C MET A 1 -1.25 21.70 -15.60
N VAL A 2 -1.76 21.94 -14.40
CA VAL A 2 -2.67 23.04 -14.13
C VAL A 2 -1.82 24.31 -13.97
N ARG A 3 -2.25 25.44 -14.55
CA ARG A 3 -1.59 26.75 -14.47
C ARG A 3 -2.25 27.62 -13.40
N SER A 4 -1.64 28.77 -13.11
CA SER A 4 -2.12 29.72 -12.10
C SER A 4 -3.48 30.35 -12.40
N ASP A 5 -3.91 30.34 -13.67
CA ASP A 5 -5.21 30.83 -14.14
C ASP A 5 -6.30 29.74 -14.16
N GLY A 6 -5.95 28.49 -13.85
CA GLY A 6 -6.87 27.36 -13.87
C GLY A 6 -6.96 26.64 -15.22
N SER A 7 -6.32 27.16 -16.27
CA SER A 7 -6.11 26.43 -17.51
C SER A 7 -5.08 25.33 -17.32
N GLY A 8 -5.01 24.38 -18.24
CA GLY A 8 -4.00 23.35 -18.11
C GLY A 8 -4.03 22.28 -19.16
N GLN A 9 -3.20 21.28 -18.89
CA GLN A 9 -3.09 20.05 -19.64
C GLN A 9 -3.08 18.87 -18.66
N LEU A 10 -3.81 17.79 -18.94
CA LEU A 10 -3.68 16.53 -18.22
C LEU A 10 -3.09 15.49 -19.17
N MET A 11 -1.98 14.86 -18.77
CA MET A 11 -1.39 13.77 -19.53
C MET A 11 -1.85 12.44 -18.93
N VAL A 12 -2.47 11.61 -19.75
CA VAL A 12 -2.93 10.28 -19.34
C VAL A 12 -2.19 9.25 -20.18
N SER A 13 -1.67 8.21 -19.53
CA SER A 13 -1.03 7.08 -20.20
C SER A 13 -1.42 5.76 -19.55
N TYR A 14 -1.84 4.80 -20.35
CA TYR A 14 -2.15 3.45 -19.88
C TYR A 14 -1.72 2.38 -20.89
N LEU A 15 -1.46 1.19 -20.35
CA LEU A 15 -1.16 -0.02 -21.09
C LEU A 15 -2.31 -1.00 -20.91
N VAL A 16 -2.81 -1.52 -22.03
CA VAL A 16 -3.83 -2.55 -22.09
C VAL A 16 -3.20 -3.81 -22.66
N GLY A 17 -3.13 -4.87 -21.85
CA GLY A 17 -2.68 -6.19 -22.31
C GLY A 17 -3.63 -6.82 -23.33
N GLN A 18 -3.11 -7.79 -24.09
CA GLN A 18 -3.80 -8.45 -25.20
C GLN A 18 -5.16 -9.03 -24.81
N GLU A 19 -5.23 -9.72 -23.67
CA GLU A 19 -6.44 -10.39 -23.20
C GLU A 19 -7.56 -9.39 -22.84
N LEU A 20 -7.20 -8.31 -22.13
CA LEU A 20 -8.16 -7.25 -21.82
C LEU A 20 -8.61 -6.54 -23.10
N ARG A 21 -7.72 -6.32 -24.08
CA ARG A 21 -8.10 -5.73 -25.36
C ARG A 21 -9.09 -6.62 -26.13
N LYS A 22 -8.85 -7.93 -26.23
CA LYS A 22 -9.80 -8.89 -26.84
C LYS A 22 -11.16 -8.85 -26.12
N GLU A 23 -11.13 -8.82 -24.78
CA GLU A 23 -12.32 -8.71 -23.95
C GLU A 23 -13.05 -7.38 -24.18
N LEU A 24 -12.37 -6.26 -24.42
CA LEU A 24 -12.96 -4.94 -24.66
C LEU A 24 -13.41 -4.72 -26.12
N SER A 25 -12.92 -5.49 -27.08
CA SER A 25 -13.35 -5.43 -28.49
C SER A 25 -14.59 -6.29 -28.81
N SER A 26 -14.87 -7.36 -28.05
CA SER A 26 -15.99 -8.28 -28.34
C SER A 26 -17.37 -7.76 -27.88
N PRO A 27 -18.36 -7.45 -28.73
CA PRO A 27 -19.65 -6.88 -28.31
C PRO A 27 -20.43 -7.68 -27.25
N ALA A 28 -20.09 -8.97 -27.03
CA ALA A 28 -20.68 -9.84 -26.01
C ALA A 28 -20.04 -9.75 -24.60
N SER A 29 -19.01 -8.92 -24.40
CA SER A 29 -18.36 -8.74 -23.10
C SER A 29 -19.24 -8.01 -22.09
N GLY A 30 -19.37 -8.57 -20.88
CA GLY A 30 -20.13 -7.97 -19.78
C GLY A 30 -19.50 -6.72 -19.16
N ASN A 31 -18.30 -6.31 -19.60
CA ASN A 31 -17.54 -5.23 -18.97
C ASN A 31 -17.72 -3.85 -19.66
N VAL A 32 -18.97 -3.51 -20.01
CA VAL A 32 -19.33 -2.27 -20.72
C VAL A 32 -18.81 -1.02 -20.02
N ALA A 33 -18.85 -1.00 -18.68
CA ALA A 33 -18.38 0.15 -17.89
C ALA A 33 -16.85 0.36 -17.95
N LEU A 34 -16.05 -0.70 -18.10
CA LEU A 34 -14.61 -0.55 -18.37
C LEU A 34 -14.34 -0.05 -19.79
N ARG A 35 -15.11 -0.53 -20.78
CA ARG A 35 -15.00 -0.07 -22.18
C ARG A 35 -15.26 1.42 -22.33
N GLU A 36 -16.22 1.96 -21.59
CA GLU A 36 -16.50 3.40 -21.61
C GLU A 36 -15.33 4.25 -21.08
N ARG A 37 -14.41 3.65 -20.31
CA ARG A 37 -13.23 4.31 -19.71
C ARG A 37 -11.93 4.01 -20.44
N VAL A 38 -11.84 2.85 -21.08
CA VAL A 38 -10.69 2.43 -21.90
C VAL A 38 -11.04 2.68 -23.36
N PHE A 39 -10.50 3.75 -23.92
CA PHE A 39 -10.78 4.15 -25.29
C PHE A 39 -10.08 3.20 -26.26
N LEU A 40 -10.84 2.67 -27.22
CA LEU A 40 -10.34 1.77 -28.27
C LEU A 40 -9.94 2.53 -29.54
N THR A 41 -10.52 3.71 -29.74
CA THR A 41 -10.20 4.62 -30.85
C THR A 41 -9.97 6.05 -30.36
N GLU A 42 -9.28 6.85 -31.18
CA GLU A 42 -9.15 8.29 -30.93
C GLU A 42 -10.51 9.01 -30.92
N ASN A 43 -11.47 8.56 -31.73
CA ASN A 43 -12.81 9.13 -31.77
C ASN A 43 -13.57 8.90 -30.46
N ASP A 44 -13.47 7.70 -29.87
CA ASP A 44 -14.06 7.40 -28.55
C ASP A 44 -13.49 8.34 -27.48
N LEU A 45 -12.18 8.53 -27.49
CA LEU A 45 -11.47 9.41 -26.58
C LEU A 45 -11.94 10.87 -26.74
N ARG A 46 -12.00 11.38 -27.97
CA ARG A 46 -12.46 12.75 -28.26
C ARG A 46 -13.90 12.97 -27.84
N ALA A 47 -14.79 12.02 -28.11
CA ALA A 47 -16.21 12.11 -27.73
C ALA A 47 -16.42 12.11 -26.21
N GLN A 48 -15.50 11.52 -25.44
CA GLN A 48 -15.62 11.42 -23.99
C GLN A 48 -15.14 12.70 -23.28
N TYR A 49 -14.20 13.43 -23.88
CA TYR A 49 -13.72 14.72 -23.38
C TYR A 49 -14.30 15.92 -24.14
N GLU A 50 -15.32 15.71 -24.97
CA GLU A 50 -16.02 16.80 -25.65
C GLU A 50 -16.64 17.77 -24.63
N GLY A 51 -16.37 19.06 -24.81
CA GLY A 51 -16.83 20.11 -23.90
C GLY A 51 -16.25 21.48 -24.29
N GLU A 52 -16.87 22.54 -23.78
CA GLU A 52 -16.40 23.91 -23.99
C GLU A 52 -14.98 24.10 -23.47
N GLY A 53 -14.08 24.63 -24.30
CA GLY A 53 -12.70 24.89 -23.88
C GLY A 53 -11.90 23.64 -23.49
N VAL A 54 -12.31 22.43 -23.91
CA VAL A 54 -11.56 21.18 -23.70
C VAL A 54 -11.18 20.57 -25.04
N LYS A 55 -9.91 20.18 -25.19
CA LYS A 55 -9.37 19.58 -26.41
C LYS A 55 -8.47 18.40 -26.08
N VAL A 56 -8.63 17.31 -26.85
CA VAL A 56 -7.70 16.18 -26.83
C VAL A 56 -6.62 16.40 -27.89
N GLU A 57 -5.37 16.30 -27.46
CA GLU A 57 -4.15 16.55 -28.23
C GLU A 57 -3.14 15.41 -28.03
N GLN A 58 -2.13 15.33 -28.91
CA GLN A 58 -0.99 14.40 -28.79
C GLN A 58 -1.41 12.93 -28.55
N VAL A 59 -2.45 12.49 -29.25
CA VAL A 59 -2.99 11.15 -29.11
C VAL A 59 -2.07 10.14 -29.77
N ILE A 60 -1.65 9.14 -29.01
CA ILE A 60 -0.78 8.05 -29.46
C ILE A 60 -1.43 6.73 -29.05
N PHE A 61 -1.67 5.89 -30.05
CA PHE A 61 -2.02 4.49 -29.90
C PHE A 61 -0.87 3.68 -30.49
N GLU A 62 -0.04 3.08 -29.64
CA GLU A 62 1.13 2.31 -30.05
C GLU A 62 0.93 0.85 -29.62
N GLU A 63 0.98 -0.05 -30.59
CA GLU A 63 0.89 -1.49 -30.35
C GLU A 63 2.30 -2.08 -30.34
N LYS A 64 2.70 -2.66 -29.20
CA LYS A 64 4.02 -3.27 -29.02
C LYS A 64 3.93 -4.48 -28.09
N GLU A 65 4.57 -5.59 -28.47
CA GLU A 65 4.68 -6.80 -27.63
C GLU A 65 3.31 -7.27 -27.09
N GLU A 66 2.29 -7.29 -27.96
CA GLU A 66 0.91 -7.66 -27.60
C GLU A 66 0.20 -6.73 -26.59
N GLN A 67 0.78 -5.57 -26.31
CA GLN A 67 0.19 -4.53 -25.48
C GLN A 67 -0.18 -3.31 -26.32
N LEU A 68 -1.32 -2.70 -26.01
CA LEU A 68 -1.70 -1.39 -26.54
C LEU A 68 -1.32 -0.33 -25.52
N ARG A 69 -0.35 0.50 -25.88
CA ARG A 69 -0.04 1.74 -25.18
C ARG A 69 -0.93 2.84 -25.73
N VAL A 70 -1.68 3.47 -24.83
CA VAL A 70 -2.45 4.67 -25.14
C VAL A 70 -1.89 5.82 -24.31
N SER A 71 -1.55 6.92 -24.97
CA SER A 71 -1.20 8.17 -24.31
C SER A 71 -1.81 9.35 -25.02
N TYR A 72 -2.28 10.33 -24.26
CA TYR A 72 -2.86 11.56 -24.80
C TYR A 72 -2.79 12.69 -23.79
N THR A 73 -2.92 13.91 -24.31
CA THR A 73 -2.96 15.15 -23.53
C THR A 73 -4.34 15.78 -23.66
N ILE A 74 -4.97 16.12 -22.55
CA ILE A 74 -6.23 16.87 -22.52
C ILE A 74 -5.88 18.31 -22.15
N ALA A 75 -5.96 19.23 -23.11
CA ALA A 75 -5.89 20.66 -22.85
C ALA A 75 -7.26 21.19 -22.41
N PHE A 76 -7.29 22.09 -21.42
CA PHE A 76 -8.51 22.71 -20.94
C PHE A 76 -8.30 24.17 -20.54
N ASP A 77 -9.29 25.01 -20.82
CA ASP A 77 -9.27 26.45 -20.49
C ASP A 77 -9.54 26.69 -19.00
N THR A 78 -10.39 25.87 -18.38
CA THR A 78 -10.66 25.89 -16.93
C THR A 78 -10.80 24.49 -16.36
N ILE A 79 -10.47 24.33 -15.07
CA ILE A 79 -10.71 23.08 -14.33
C ILE A 79 -12.20 22.70 -14.38
N THR A 80 -13.10 23.68 -14.26
CA THR A 80 -14.54 23.43 -14.28
C THR A 80 -14.97 22.78 -15.58
N ASN A 81 -14.55 23.33 -16.73
CA ASN A 81 -14.88 22.78 -18.03
C ASN A 81 -14.37 21.34 -18.17
N PHE A 82 -13.13 21.10 -17.73
CA PHE A 82 -12.54 19.77 -17.71
C PHE A 82 -13.36 18.77 -16.87
N LEU A 83 -13.75 19.15 -15.64
CA LEU A 83 -14.52 18.28 -14.74
C LEU A 83 -15.97 18.03 -15.21
N THR A 84 -16.52 18.90 -16.07
CA THR A 84 -17.87 18.74 -16.64
C THR A 84 -17.94 17.85 -17.87
N THR A 85 -16.80 17.44 -18.43
CA THR A 85 -16.74 16.52 -19.57
C THR A 85 -17.45 15.20 -19.28
N LYS A 86 -17.97 14.52 -20.31
CA LYS A 86 -18.69 13.24 -20.17
C LYS A 86 -17.85 12.18 -19.42
N ALA A 87 -16.55 12.14 -19.69
CA ALA A 87 -15.60 11.25 -19.05
C ALA A 87 -15.51 11.43 -17.52
N LEU A 88 -15.70 12.66 -17.03
CA LEU A 88 -15.45 13.03 -15.62
C LEU A 88 -16.70 13.44 -14.85
N ALA A 89 -17.80 13.78 -15.54
CA ALA A 89 -19.05 14.22 -14.92
C ALA A 89 -19.61 13.18 -13.93
N LYS A 90 -19.41 11.89 -14.22
CA LYS A 90 -19.84 10.75 -13.37
C LYS A 90 -18.77 10.28 -12.39
N GLU A 91 -17.61 10.93 -12.37
CA GLU A 91 -16.50 10.57 -11.49
C GLU A 91 -16.51 11.42 -10.22
N ASP A 92 -16.06 10.83 -9.13
CA ASP A 92 -15.90 11.49 -7.83
C ASP A 92 -14.52 12.16 -7.74
N ILE A 93 -14.21 12.96 -8.76
CA ILE A 93 -13.03 13.81 -8.89
C ILE A 93 -13.39 15.26 -8.53
N SER A 94 -12.51 15.95 -7.80
CA SER A 94 -12.72 17.34 -7.38
C SER A 94 -11.41 18.09 -7.14
N PHE A 95 -11.47 19.39 -7.40
CA PHE A 95 -10.49 20.39 -6.98
C PHE A 95 -11.22 21.44 -6.15
N TYR A 96 -10.63 21.85 -5.03
CA TYR A 96 -11.25 22.79 -4.09
C TYR A 96 -10.18 23.52 -3.27
N PRO A 97 -10.44 24.72 -2.75
CA PRO A 97 -9.55 25.36 -1.79
C PRO A 97 -9.66 24.65 -0.43
N ASP A 98 -8.54 24.30 0.19
CA ASP A 98 -8.51 23.82 1.58
C ASP A 98 -8.72 24.99 2.56
N LYS A 99 -8.87 24.67 3.85
CA LYS A 99 -9.02 25.65 4.93
C LYS A 99 -7.85 26.66 5.05
N ASN A 100 -6.71 26.36 4.46
CA ASN A 100 -5.51 27.18 4.48
C ASN A 100 -5.34 27.99 3.17
N GLY A 101 -6.29 27.91 2.23
CA GLY A 101 -6.21 28.56 0.93
C GLY A 101 -5.31 27.85 -0.08
N ASN A 102 -4.97 26.58 0.13
CA ASN A 102 -4.23 25.74 -0.81
C ASN A 102 -5.18 25.06 -1.80
N LEU A 103 -4.66 24.68 -2.96
CA LEU A 103 -5.41 23.84 -3.90
C LEU A 103 -5.37 22.38 -3.45
N ALA A 104 -6.52 21.82 -3.08
CA ALA A 104 -6.70 20.41 -2.83
C ALA A 104 -7.24 19.69 -4.08
N PHE A 105 -6.75 18.47 -4.30
CA PHE A 105 -7.21 17.52 -5.29
C PHE A 105 -7.65 16.25 -4.58
N GLN A 106 -8.79 15.72 -5.01
CA GLN A 106 -9.32 14.44 -4.53
C GLN A 106 -9.97 13.67 -5.67
N TRP A 107 -9.69 12.37 -5.78
CA TRP A 107 -10.39 11.47 -6.70
C TRP A 107 -10.68 10.13 -6.03
N ASP A 108 -11.96 9.82 -5.81
CA ASP A 108 -12.39 8.50 -5.37
C ASP A 108 -12.43 7.51 -6.54
N ILE A 109 -11.58 6.49 -6.44
CA ILE A 109 -11.33 5.52 -7.51
C ILE A 109 -11.88 4.14 -7.16
N ARG A 110 -12.72 4.00 -6.12
CA ARG A 110 -13.28 2.68 -5.74
C ARG A 110 -14.07 2.03 -6.87
N ARG A 111 -14.82 2.82 -7.64
CA ARG A 111 -15.54 2.33 -8.82
C ARG A 111 -14.59 1.81 -9.89
N LEU A 112 -13.53 2.56 -10.19
CA LEU A 112 -12.49 2.13 -11.13
C LEU A 112 -11.79 0.85 -10.64
N LYS A 113 -11.46 0.77 -9.35
CA LYS A 113 -10.87 -0.40 -8.69
C LYS A 113 -11.75 -1.64 -8.76
N GLN A 114 -13.06 -1.50 -8.55
CA GLN A 114 -14.01 -2.60 -8.68
C GLN A 114 -14.04 -3.11 -10.13
N LEU A 115 -14.18 -2.21 -11.09
CA LEU A 115 -14.19 -2.54 -12.51
C LEU A 115 -12.91 -3.27 -12.95
N LEU A 116 -11.74 -2.78 -12.54
CA LEU A 116 -10.45 -3.40 -12.82
C LEU A 116 -10.25 -4.77 -12.14
N LYS A 117 -10.96 -5.07 -11.05
CA LYS A 117 -10.96 -6.40 -10.41
C LYS A 117 -11.90 -7.39 -11.11
N GLU A 118 -12.99 -6.89 -11.69
CA GLU A 118 -14.01 -7.71 -12.35
C GLU A 118 -13.60 -8.15 -13.76
N SER A 119 -12.58 -7.53 -14.36
CA SER A 119 -12.01 -8.02 -15.62
C SER A 119 -11.39 -9.41 -15.46
N LYS A 120 -11.76 -10.35 -16.33
CA LYS A 120 -11.35 -11.77 -16.26
C LYS A 120 -9.87 -11.99 -16.55
N SER A 121 -9.19 -10.97 -17.06
CA SER A 121 -7.80 -10.96 -17.45
C SER A 121 -6.92 -10.57 -16.25
N GLY A 122 -6.69 -11.52 -15.34
CA GLY A 122 -5.91 -11.36 -14.11
C GLY A 122 -4.40 -11.12 -14.29
N GLY A 123 -3.96 -10.28 -15.23
CA GLY A 123 -2.53 -10.12 -15.56
C GLY A 123 -2.07 -8.71 -15.92
N ASP A 124 -2.51 -8.15 -17.06
CA ASP A 124 -1.61 -7.23 -17.78
C ASP A 124 -2.20 -5.83 -18.06
N PHE A 125 -2.89 -5.21 -17.10
CA PHE A 125 -3.17 -3.78 -17.20
C PHE A 125 -2.24 -2.99 -16.27
N SER A 126 -1.69 -1.90 -16.80
CA SER A 126 -0.94 -0.91 -16.02
C SER A 126 -1.46 0.46 -16.40
N LEU A 127 -2.03 1.17 -15.43
CA LEU A 127 -2.49 2.54 -15.61
C LEU A 127 -1.55 3.47 -14.86
N LYS A 128 -1.07 4.53 -15.52
CA LYS A 128 -0.28 5.57 -14.87
C LYS A 128 -1.04 6.88 -14.96
N PHE A 129 -1.50 7.37 -13.81
CA PHE A 129 -2.10 8.69 -13.71
C PHE A 129 -1.02 9.70 -13.31
N THR A 130 -0.85 10.74 -14.12
CA THR A 130 0.09 11.82 -13.85
C THR A 130 -0.67 13.13 -13.70
N LEU A 131 -0.57 13.75 -12.51
CA LEU A 131 -1.13 15.08 -12.26
C LEU A 131 0.00 16.05 -11.99
N VAL A 132 0.02 17.18 -12.68
CA VAL A 132 0.99 18.25 -12.42
C VAL A 132 0.24 19.47 -11.92
N LEU A 133 0.49 19.83 -10.67
CA LEU A 133 -0.17 20.95 -9.97
C LEU A 133 0.60 22.27 -10.16
N PRO A 134 -0.05 23.45 -10.02
CA PRO A 134 0.58 24.73 -10.34
C PRO A 134 1.60 25.19 -9.28
N GLY A 135 1.47 24.72 -8.05
CA GLY A 135 2.29 25.15 -6.90
C GLY A 135 3.16 24.04 -6.33
N LYS A 136 3.90 24.37 -5.26
CA LYS A 136 4.67 23.41 -4.48
C LYS A 136 3.74 22.38 -3.82
N ILE A 137 4.07 21.09 -3.93
CA ILE A 137 3.31 20.03 -3.25
C ILE A 137 3.52 20.13 -1.74
N MET A 138 2.41 20.14 -1.01
CA MET A 138 2.37 20.17 0.46
C MET A 138 2.15 18.77 1.01
N GLU A 139 1.13 18.07 0.51
CA GLU A 139 0.77 16.71 0.90
C GLU A 139 0.29 15.93 -0.33
N SER A 140 0.55 14.62 -0.38
CA SER A 140 -0.03 13.73 -1.39
C SER A 140 0.15 12.26 -1.01
N ASN A 141 -0.74 11.40 -1.51
CA ASN A 141 -0.58 9.96 -1.48
C ASN A 141 -0.09 9.35 -2.81
N ALA A 142 0.55 10.14 -3.67
CA ALA A 142 1.19 9.65 -4.89
C ALA A 142 2.33 8.67 -4.59
N ASP A 143 2.55 7.72 -5.50
CA ASP A 143 3.64 6.76 -5.39
C ASP A 143 5.00 7.41 -5.55
N GLN A 144 5.06 8.44 -6.40
CA GLN A 144 6.25 9.21 -6.69
C GLN A 144 5.85 10.68 -6.89
N ILE A 145 6.73 11.58 -6.45
CA ILE A 145 6.56 13.03 -6.58
C ILE A 145 7.85 13.62 -7.15
N GLU A 146 7.75 14.36 -8.25
CA GLU A 146 8.85 15.09 -8.86
C GLU A 146 8.48 16.56 -9.03
N LYS A 147 9.05 17.44 -8.19
CA LYS A 147 8.68 18.87 -8.10
C LYS A 147 7.18 19.05 -7.81
N ASN A 148 6.39 19.31 -8.84
CA ASN A 148 4.95 19.49 -8.82
C ASN A 148 4.18 18.40 -9.59
N SER A 149 4.88 17.37 -10.05
CA SER A 149 4.34 16.22 -10.76
C SER A 149 4.11 15.06 -9.79
N LEU A 150 2.92 14.49 -9.83
CA LEU A 150 2.44 13.41 -8.98
C LEU A 150 2.14 12.20 -9.85
N PHE A 151 2.66 11.04 -9.47
CA PHE A 151 2.52 9.82 -10.23
C PHE A 151 1.85 8.74 -9.38
N TRP A 152 0.72 8.20 -9.86
CA TRP A 152 0.07 7.02 -9.30
C TRP A 152 0.13 5.89 -10.33
N ASN A 153 0.70 4.76 -9.92
CA ASN A 153 0.88 3.57 -10.75
C ASN A 153 -0.09 2.48 -10.28
N PHE A 154 -1.05 2.19 -11.15
CA PHE A 154 -2.14 1.27 -10.91
C PHE A 154 -1.82 -0.10 -11.51
N ARG A 155 -1.64 -1.11 -10.66
CA ARG A 155 -1.36 -2.50 -11.06
C ARG A 155 -2.14 -3.50 -10.20
N ALA A 156 -2.59 -4.60 -10.78
CA ALA A 156 -3.43 -5.59 -10.09
C ALA A 156 -2.84 -6.14 -8.79
N ASP A 157 -1.50 -6.23 -8.72
CA ASP A 157 -0.71 -6.74 -7.59
C ASP A 157 -0.47 -5.71 -6.47
N LYS A 158 -0.81 -4.43 -6.67
CA LYS A 158 -0.52 -3.35 -5.73
C LYS A 158 -1.75 -2.93 -4.93
N LEU A 159 -1.58 -2.68 -3.64
CA LEU A 159 -2.61 -2.08 -2.77
C LEU A 159 -2.95 -0.67 -3.28
N PHE A 160 -4.11 -0.56 -3.94
CA PHE A 160 -4.64 0.72 -4.40
C PHE A 160 -5.25 1.52 -3.26
N PRO A 161 -4.89 2.81 -3.09
CA PRO A 161 -5.70 3.70 -2.26
C PRO A 161 -7.12 3.77 -2.84
N ASP A 162 -8.11 3.92 -1.98
CA ASP A 162 -9.49 4.10 -2.44
C ASP A 162 -9.73 5.53 -2.97
N ILE A 163 -8.92 6.48 -2.50
CA ILE A 163 -9.02 7.90 -2.85
C ILE A 163 -7.62 8.42 -3.12
N LEU A 164 -7.41 9.05 -4.27
CA LEU A 164 -6.19 9.79 -4.58
C LEU A 164 -6.31 11.20 -4.00
N THR A 165 -5.24 11.68 -3.37
CA THR A 165 -5.23 12.98 -2.71
C THR A 165 -3.92 13.72 -2.97
N ALA A 166 -4.03 15.03 -3.15
CA ALA A 166 -2.90 15.92 -3.18
C ALA A 166 -3.30 17.33 -2.75
N THR A 167 -2.37 18.09 -2.21
CA THR A 167 -2.54 19.50 -1.89
C THR A 167 -1.29 20.24 -2.33
N CYS A 168 -1.46 21.38 -3.02
CA CYS A 168 -0.36 22.26 -3.37
C CYS A 168 -0.61 23.69 -2.92
N GLU A 169 0.48 24.44 -2.70
CA GLU A 169 0.44 25.84 -2.33
C GLU A 169 -0.49 26.64 -3.26
N GLY A 170 -1.44 27.35 -2.66
CA GLY A 170 -2.47 28.10 -3.39
C GLY A 170 -2.14 29.56 -3.66
N LYS A 171 -0.99 30.05 -3.19
CA LYS A 171 -0.58 31.45 -3.34
C LYS A 171 -0.49 31.82 -4.82
N GLY A 172 -1.29 32.83 -5.23
CA GLY A 172 -1.32 33.32 -6.62
C GLY A 172 -2.23 32.53 -7.56
N LEU A 173 -2.97 31.54 -7.07
CA LEU A 173 -3.96 30.81 -7.85
C LEU A 173 -5.30 31.56 -7.84
N ILE A 174 -5.55 32.35 -8.89
CA ILE A 174 -6.72 33.23 -8.97
C ILE A 174 -8.04 32.46 -9.18
N PHE A 175 -7.97 31.25 -9.72
CA PHE A 175 -9.15 30.42 -9.99
C PHE A 175 -9.72 29.73 -8.74
N LEU A 176 -9.04 29.79 -7.59
CA LEU A 176 -9.51 29.11 -6.37
C LEU A 176 -10.90 29.57 -5.94
N SER A 177 -11.23 30.86 -6.14
CA SER A 177 -12.55 31.40 -5.82
C SER A 177 -13.67 30.90 -6.73
N GLN A 178 -13.32 30.33 -7.89
CA GLN A 178 -14.26 29.77 -8.86
C GLN A 178 -14.53 28.28 -8.62
N LEU A 179 -13.74 27.64 -7.76
CA LEU A 179 -13.90 26.23 -7.41
C LEU A 179 -14.98 26.05 -6.33
N PRO A 180 -15.58 24.85 -6.24
CA PRO A 180 -16.40 24.46 -5.09
C PRO A 180 -15.62 24.62 -3.79
N GLN A 181 -16.26 25.11 -2.73
CA GLN A 181 -15.61 25.39 -1.43
C GLN A 181 -15.30 24.12 -0.62
N GLU A 182 -15.83 22.97 -1.04
CA GLU A 182 -15.55 21.67 -0.43
C GLU A 182 -15.42 20.61 -1.53
N GLY A 183 -14.59 19.60 -1.27
CA GLY A 183 -14.50 18.43 -2.14
C GLY A 183 -15.82 17.67 -2.21
N LYS A 184 -16.01 16.88 -3.27
CA LYS A 184 -17.16 15.96 -3.34
C LYS A 184 -17.13 15.06 -2.11
N LYS A 185 -18.25 15.01 -1.36
CA LYS A 185 -18.39 14.11 -0.21
C LYS A 185 -18.18 12.69 -0.71
N VAL A 186 -17.06 12.09 -0.32
CA VAL A 186 -16.81 10.67 -0.55
C VAL A 186 -17.94 9.93 0.15
N LYS A 187 -18.84 9.30 -0.62
CA LYS A 187 -19.83 8.41 -0.03
C LYS A 187 -19.05 7.35 0.72
N SER A 188 -19.06 7.35 2.05
CA SER A 188 -18.64 6.16 2.75
C SER A 188 -19.60 5.05 2.31
N MET A 189 -19.22 4.23 1.31
CA MET A 189 -19.49 2.82 1.44
C MET A 189 -18.78 2.48 2.73
N SER A 190 -19.54 2.56 3.84
CA SER A 190 -19.13 1.98 5.09
C SER A 190 -18.69 0.59 4.69
N PHE A 191 -17.38 0.37 4.69
CA PHE A 191 -16.85 -0.97 4.68
C PHE A 191 -17.34 -1.54 6.01
N VAL A 192 -18.54 -2.09 5.99
CA VAL A 192 -19.03 -2.96 7.04
C VAL A 192 -18.18 -4.18 6.82
N TYR A 193 -17.09 -4.25 7.59
CA TYR A 193 -16.32 -5.46 7.71
C TYR A 193 -17.34 -6.55 8.06
N ASP A 194 -17.62 -7.42 7.09
CA ASP A 194 -18.42 -8.61 7.33
C ASP A 194 -17.44 -9.69 7.81
N PRO A 195 -17.36 -9.94 9.13
CA PRO A 195 -16.52 -10.99 9.69
C PRO A 195 -17.06 -12.39 9.36
N THR A 196 -18.27 -12.51 8.77
CA THR A 196 -18.92 -13.80 8.54
C THR A 196 -18.04 -14.65 7.63
N GLY A 197 -17.50 -15.73 8.18
CA GLY A 197 -16.61 -16.68 7.49
C GLY A 197 -15.13 -16.27 7.39
N LYS A 198 -14.71 -15.13 7.96
CA LYS A 198 -13.30 -14.71 8.01
C LYS A 198 -12.73 -14.94 9.41
N ALA A 199 -11.46 -15.32 9.49
CA ALA A 199 -10.74 -15.41 10.76
C ALA A 199 -10.68 -14.00 11.37
N ASP A 200 -11.15 -13.88 12.61
CA ASP A 200 -11.16 -12.61 13.34
C ASP A 200 -9.71 -12.12 13.51
N PRO A 201 -9.33 -10.97 12.93
CA PRO A 201 -7.97 -10.44 12.97
C PRO A 201 -7.55 -9.99 14.37
N PHE A 202 -8.49 -9.92 15.32
CA PHE A 202 -8.26 -9.62 16.72
C PHE A 202 -8.40 -10.86 17.61
N LYS A 203 -8.86 -12.00 17.08
CA LYS A 203 -8.65 -13.29 17.75
C LYS A 203 -7.21 -13.73 17.50
N PRO A 204 -6.40 -13.92 18.55
CA PRO A 204 -5.10 -14.56 18.38
C PRO A 204 -5.33 -15.95 17.78
N PHE A 205 -4.72 -16.20 16.61
CA PHE A 205 -4.78 -17.46 15.84
C PHE A 205 -4.37 -18.70 16.67
N ILE A 206 -3.79 -18.47 17.84
CA ILE A 206 -3.25 -19.47 18.78
C ILE A 206 -4.36 -20.17 19.60
N LEU A 207 -5.60 -19.66 19.63
CA LEU A 207 -6.63 -20.18 20.54
C LEU A 207 -7.51 -21.32 20.00
N GLU A 208 -7.57 -21.56 18.68
CA GLU A 208 -8.52 -22.56 18.14
C GLU A 208 -7.90 -23.90 17.72
N ALA A 209 -6.58 -24.06 17.80
CA ALA A 209 -5.92 -25.36 17.55
C ALA A 209 -5.72 -26.23 18.82
N LYS A 210 -6.25 -25.85 19.98
CA LYS A 210 -6.06 -26.63 21.23
C LYS A 210 -7.29 -26.70 22.13
N ARG A 211 -8.48 -26.93 21.57
CA ARG A 211 -9.64 -27.36 22.39
C ARG A 211 -9.82 -28.87 22.51
N SER A 212 -8.90 -29.67 21.98
CA SER A 212 -8.95 -31.13 22.10
C SER A 212 -7.58 -31.75 22.32
N LYS A 213 -6.90 -31.37 23.41
CA LYS A 213 -6.12 -32.26 24.29
C LYS A 213 -5.34 -31.44 25.31
N GLU A 214 -5.38 -31.91 26.55
CA GLU A 214 -4.50 -31.55 27.66
C GLU A 214 -4.85 -30.28 28.44
N ILE A 215 -6.00 -30.37 29.10
CA ILE A 215 -6.11 -29.96 30.50
C ILE A 215 -5.13 -30.85 31.31
N MET A 216 -3.81 -30.64 31.20
CA MET A 216 -2.82 -31.10 32.21
C MET A 216 -1.35 -30.68 32.00
N GLU A 217 -0.99 -29.63 31.26
CA GLU A 217 0.36 -29.06 31.40
C GLU A 217 0.30 -27.55 31.60
N LYS A 218 0.72 -27.11 32.79
CA LYS A 218 0.82 -25.70 33.18
C LYS A 218 1.73 -24.95 32.20
N SER A 219 1.12 -24.14 31.34
CA SER A 219 1.55 -22.77 30.97
C SER A 219 3.06 -22.52 30.76
N LEU A 220 3.78 -23.38 30.02
CA LEU A 220 5.10 -23.01 29.50
C LEU A 220 4.93 -22.07 28.31
N GLN A 221 5.54 -20.87 28.39
CA GLN A 221 5.60 -19.94 27.27
C GLN A 221 6.28 -20.61 26.06
N PRO A 222 5.95 -20.23 24.81
CA PRO A 222 6.44 -20.92 23.62
C PRO A 222 7.96 -21.15 23.57
N LEU A 223 8.75 -20.16 24.01
CA LEU A 223 10.22 -20.22 24.07
C LEU A 223 10.78 -21.12 25.17
N GLN A 224 9.98 -21.49 26.18
CA GLN A 224 10.38 -22.39 27.25
C GLN A 224 10.27 -23.87 26.86
N ARG A 225 9.84 -24.16 25.62
CA ARG A 225 9.78 -25.53 25.09
C ARG A 225 11.06 -25.96 24.39
N TYR A 226 11.97 -25.02 24.14
CA TYR A 226 13.19 -25.23 23.38
C TYR A 226 14.40 -25.19 24.32
N GLU A 227 15.46 -25.91 23.97
CA GLU A 227 16.77 -25.71 24.59
C GLU A 227 17.37 -24.39 24.06
N LEU A 228 18.17 -23.68 24.87
CA LEU A 228 18.79 -22.42 24.43
C LEU A 228 19.68 -22.60 23.19
N SER A 229 20.28 -23.78 23.00
CA SER A 229 21.08 -24.12 21.82
C SER A 229 20.27 -24.24 20.52
N GLN A 230 18.95 -24.42 20.61
CA GLN A 230 18.04 -24.49 19.46
C GLN A 230 17.51 -23.11 19.05
N LEU A 231 17.82 -22.08 19.82
CA LEU A 231 17.35 -20.72 19.61
C LEU A 231 18.47 -19.87 19.02
N LYS A 232 18.15 -19.13 17.96
CA LYS A 232 19.09 -18.24 17.27
C LYS A 232 18.71 -16.79 17.50
N LEU A 233 19.67 -15.98 17.93
CA LEU A 233 19.49 -14.53 17.96
C LEU A 233 19.71 -13.98 16.57
N VAL A 234 18.67 -13.43 15.94
CA VAL A 234 18.70 -12.99 14.53
C VAL A 234 18.58 -11.46 14.38
N GLY A 235 18.20 -10.75 15.44
CA GLY A 235 18.14 -9.29 15.42
C GLY A 235 18.10 -8.68 16.80
N ILE A 236 18.64 -7.47 16.93
CA ILE A 236 18.60 -6.68 18.17
C ILE A 236 18.28 -5.23 17.82
N ILE A 237 17.28 -4.68 18.50
CA ILE A 237 16.98 -3.25 18.52
C ILE A 237 17.50 -2.71 19.85
N TRP A 238 18.61 -1.98 19.79
CA TRP A 238 19.32 -1.40 20.93
C TRP A 238 19.32 0.14 20.81
N ASN A 239 19.71 0.85 21.89
CA ASN A 239 19.70 2.32 22.00
C ASN A 239 18.29 2.96 21.99
N ILE A 240 17.33 2.30 22.63
CA ILE A 240 15.98 2.79 22.92
C ILE A 240 15.66 2.48 24.38
N ASP A 241 14.69 3.17 24.99
CA ASP A 241 14.34 3.00 26.42
C ASP A 241 14.03 1.54 26.81
N ASN A 242 13.52 0.75 25.86
CA ASN A 242 13.20 -0.67 26.06
C ASN A 242 13.83 -1.52 24.94
N PRO A 243 15.09 -1.96 25.08
CA PRO A 243 15.77 -2.82 24.11
C PRO A 243 14.99 -4.12 23.86
N ARG A 244 15.05 -4.60 22.61
CA ARG A 244 14.35 -5.82 22.19
C ARG A 244 15.26 -6.70 21.34
N ALA A 245 15.07 -8.00 21.42
CA ALA A 245 15.78 -8.98 20.61
C ALA A 245 14.79 -9.88 19.87
N LEU A 246 15.14 -10.28 18.65
CA LEU A 246 14.40 -11.24 17.84
C LEU A 246 15.12 -12.59 17.89
N ILE A 247 14.43 -13.59 18.42
CA ILE A 247 14.88 -14.96 18.56
C ILE A 247 14.12 -15.84 17.59
N GLU A 248 14.82 -16.65 16.81
CA GLU A 248 14.25 -17.64 15.92
C GLU A 248 14.39 -19.04 16.52
N ASP A 249 13.36 -19.86 16.43
CA ASP A 249 13.44 -21.28 16.77
C ASP A 249 13.96 -22.14 15.61
N ALA A 250 14.22 -23.43 15.87
CA ALA A 250 14.67 -24.36 14.84
C ALA A 250 13.69 -24.57 13.66
N ALA A 251 12.43 -24.13 13.80
CA ALA A 251 11.41 -24.18 12.74
C ALA A 251 11.31 -22.86 11.95
N GLY A 252 12.20 -21.89 12.20
CA GLY A 252 12.23 -20.60 11.50
C GLY A 252 11.22 -19.58 12.03
N LYS A 253 10.60 -19.83 13.19
CA LYS A 253 9.61 -18.91 13.75
C LYS A 253 10.28 -17.89 14.68
N GLY A 254 10.07 -16.61 14.37
CA GLY A 254 10.58 -15.49 15.16
C GLY A 254 9.73 -15.12 16.37
N TYR A 255 10.39 -14.76 17.47
CA TYR A 255 9.82 -14.31 18.74
C TYR A 255 10.57 -13.08 19.24
N ILE A 256 9.84 -12.05 19.67
CA ILE A 256 10.44 -10.85 20.26
C ILE A 256 10.56 -11.06 21.77
N VAL A 257 11.77 -10.86 22.31
CA VAL A 257 12.06 -10.95 23.74
C VAL A 257 12.53 -9.61 24.29
N THR A 258 12.23 -9.38 25.58
CA THR A 258 12.62 -8.20 26.35
C THR A 258 13.27 -8.64 27.66
N ARG A 259 13.87 -7.71 28.41
CA ARG A 259 14.40 -8.00 29.75
C ARG A 259 13.30 -8.62 30.62
N GLY A 260 13.61 -9.75 31.23
CA GLY A 260 12.72 -10.50 32.10
C GLY A 260 11.85 -11.56 31.42
N THR A 261 11.88 -11.70 30.09
CA THR A 261 11.19 -12.77 29.35
C THR A 261 11.80 -14.14 29.67
N PHE A 262 10.95 -15.17 29.83
CA PHE A 262 11.41 -16.54 30.02
C PHE A 262 11.75 -17.21 28.69
N ILE A 263 12.89 -17.90 28.64
CA ILE A 263 13.48 -18.51 27.46
C ILE A 263 14.25 -19.76 27.86
N GLY A 264 14.17 -20.82 27.06
CA GLY A 264 14.85 -22.07 27.38
C GLY A 264 14.05 -22.96 28.33
N LYS A 265 14.21 -24.27 28.15
CA LYS A 265 13.53 -25.32 28.94
C LYS A 265 13.95 -25.36 30.41
N ASN A 266 15.14 -24.88 30.73
CA ASN A 266 15.67 -24.84 32.10
C ASN A 266 15.26 -23.57 32.86
N GLY A 267 14.19 -22.89 32.43
CA GLY A 267 13.67 -21.72 33.14
C GLY A 267 14.52 -20.46 33.00
N GLY A 268 15.30 -20.36 31.92
CA GLY A 268 16.15 -19.21 31.65
C GLY A 268 15.35 -17.91 31.56
N ARG A 269 15.98 -16.81 31.97
CA ARG A 269 15.39 -15.47 31.94
C ARG A 269 16.35 -14.47 31.31
N VAL A 270 15.85 -13.65 30.39
CA VAL A 270 16.64 -12.58 29.76
C VAL A 270 17.02 -11.55 30.82
N ALA A 271 18.30 -11.49 31.16
CA ALA A 271 18.85 -10.57 32.15
C ALA A 271 19.18 -9.21 31.54
N ASP A 272 19.73 -9.21 30.32
CA ASP A 272 20.08 -7.99 29.58
C ASP A 272 20.12 -8.21 28.05
N ILE A 273 19.99 -7.12 27.29
CA ILE A 273 20.05 -7.09 25.83
C ILE A 273 21.09 -6.05 25.42
N LEU A 274 22.22 -6.53 24.91
CA LEU A 274 23.39 -5.73 24.55
C LEU A 274 23.55 -5.63 23.02
N PRO A 275 24.37 -4.69 22.51
CA PRO A 275 24.73 -4.67 21.11
C PRO A 275 25.45 -5.98 20.72
N GLY A 276 24.77 -6.83 19.95
CA GLY A 276 25.30 -8.09 19.42
C GLY A 276 25.13 -9.34 20.29
N GLU A 277 24.56 -9.25 21.50
CA GLU A 277 24.27 -10.44 22.33
C GLU A 277 23.11 -10.23 23.30
N ILE A 278 22.47 -11.32 23.73
CA ILE A 278 21.58 -11.33 24.90
C ILE A 278 22.19 -12.15 26.02
N ILE A 279 21.98 -11.71 27.26
CA ILE A 279 22.40 -12.40 28.48
C ILE A 279 21.18 -13.10 29.07
N VAL A 280 21.27 -14.41 29.26
CA VAL A 280 20.23 -15.26 29.87
C VAL A 280 20.78 -15.85 31.16
N ILE A 281 19.98 -15.81 32.23
CA ILE A 281 20.31 -16.47 33.50
C ILE A 281 19.41 -17.69 33.67
N GLU A 282 20.00 -18.87 33.82
CA GLU A 282 19.32 -20.09 34.23
C GLU A 282 19.62 -20.39 35.70
N GLU A 283 18.63 -20.88 36.44
CA GLU A 283 18.77 -21.30 37.83
C GLU A 283 18.74 -22.83 37.90
N SER A 284 19.83 -23.44 38.36
CA SER A 284 19.92 -24.89 38.53
C SER A 284 20.20 -25.25 39.99
N PRO A 285 19.48 -26.23 40.58
CA PRO A 285 19.82 -26.72 41.91
C PRO A 285 21.16 -27.46 41.85
N ASP A 286 22.07 -27.10 42.74
CA ASP A 286 23.32 -27.83 42.96
C ASP A 286 23.03 -29.17 43.69
N ILE A 287 24.00 -30.08 43.71
CA ILE A 287 23.92 -31.38 44.40
C ILE A 287 23.58 -31.27 45.90
N PHE A 288 23.77 -30.09 46.50
CA PHE A 288 23.42 -29.77 47.89
C PHE A 288 22.10 -29.02 48.04
N GLY A 289 21.35 -28.77 46.96
CA GLY A 289 20.04 -28.10 46.97
C GLY A 289 20.11 -26.57 46.96
N GLU A 290 21.30 -25.97 46.88
CA GLU A 290 21.46 -24.52 46.71
C GLU A 290 21.25 -24.11 45.23
N VAL A 291 20.54 -23.01 45.00
CA VAL A 291 20.23 -22.53 43.65
C VAL A 291 21.44 -21.78 43.08
N THR A 292 22.13 -22.38 42.11
CA THR A 292 23.25 -21.74 41.41
C THR A 292 22.76 -21.06 40.13
N LYS A 293 23.17 -19.81 39.92
CA LYS A 293 22.84 -19.03 38.73
C LYS A 293 23.91 -19.23 37.66
N ARG A 294 23.49 -19.65 36.46
CA ARG A 294 24.34 -19.80 35.28
C ARG A 294 24.05 -18.69 34.28
N GLU A 295 25.06 -17.89 33.96
CA GLU A 295 24.97 -16.87 32.91
C GLU A 295 25.32 -17.49 31.55
N ILE A 296 24.44 -17.31 30.56
CA ILE A 296 24.57 -17.84 29.21
C ILE A 296 24.42 -16.68 28.24
N LYS A 297 25.39 -16.52 27.34
CA LYS A 297 25.40 -15.46 26.32
C LYS A 297 25.00 -16.04 24.97
N ILE A 298 23.91 -15.53 24.39
CA ILE A 298 23.50 -15.88 23.03
C ILE A 298 23.92 -14.74 22.12
N LYS A 299 24.89 -15.00 21.24
CA LYS A 299 25.41 -14.00 20.30
C LYS A 299 24.51 -13.87 19.08
N LEU A 300 24.47 -12.67 18.52
CA LEU A 300 23.76 -12.36 17.30
C LEU A 300 24.37 -13.17 16.16
N HIS A 301 23.54 -13.98 15.52
CA HIS A 301 23.91 -14.75 14.36
C HIS A 301 23.87 -13.82 13.14
N ILE A 302 25.04 -13.33 12.74
CA ILE A 302 25.22 -12.63 11.47
C ILE A 302 25.33 -13.73 10.41
N GLY A 303 24.45 -13.74 9.42
CA GLY A 303 24.57 -14.65 8.29
C GLY A 303 25.87 -14.37 7.54
N GLU A 304 26.89 -15.20 7.77
CA GLU A 304 28.02 -15.30 6.85
C GLU A 304 27.53 -16.09 5.64
N GLU A 305 27.47 -15.42 4.49
CA GLU A 305 27.45 -16.09 3.19
C GLU A 305 28.63 -17.08 3.13
N GLU A 306 28.34 -18.37 3.04
CA GLU A 306 29.30 -19.35 2.53
C GLU A 306 29.67 -18.97 1.09
N ARG A 307 30.68 -18.12 0.95
CA ARG A 307 31.50 -18.07 -0.26
C ARG A 307 32.38 -19.32 -0.28
N GLU A 308 31.81 -20.46 -0.66
CA GLU A 308 32.64 -21.50 -1.28
C GLU A 308 32.81 -21.16 -2.76
N VAL A 309 33.97 -20.58 -3.05
CA VAL A 309 34.57 -20.66 -4.38
C VAL A 309 34.92 -22.13 -4.60
N LYS A 310 34.28 -22.75 -5.58
CA LYS A 310 34.85 -23.87 -6.33
C LYS A 310 34.46 -23.77 -7.80
#